data_AF-A0A7L1NY92-F1
#
_entry.id   AF-A0A7L1NY92-F1
#
_cell.length_a   1.000
_cell.length_b   1.000
_cell.length_c   1.000
_cell.angle_alpha   90.00
_cell.angle_beta   90.00
_cell.angle_gamma   90.00
#
_symmetry.space_group_name_H-M   'P 1'
#
loop_
_entity.id
_entity.type
_entity.pdbx_description
1 polymer ?
#
loop_
_entity_poly.entity_id
_entity_poly.type
_entity_poly.pdbx_seq_one_letter_code
_entity_poly.pdbx_strand_id
1 'polypeptide(L)'
;TQPFPLLSTRSFCWQHRPGQPVDADPEAGTICLDPVESRPSFATLVCPVCSHAWFHRACIQRHAACIGMTTFGCPLCRDRERFRPGMLRTGISPPSRLPEWDEEDVAALSARHSQCDAGQCCCPGGREQAEQEGPWELLLCGSCAAEGTHRLCSHLDSSTENWECPDC
;
A
#
# COMPACT_ATOMS: atom_id res chain seq x y z
N THR A 1 9.41 -28.82 18.82
CA THR A 1 9.74 -27.42 18.52
C THR A 1 11.04 -27.41 17.75
N GLN A 2 11.00 -27.37 16.41
CA GLN A 2 12.24 -27.27 15.64
C GLN A 2 12.71 -25.82 15.64
N PRO A 3 14.00 -25.54 15.88
CA PRO A 3 14.53 -24.19 15.82
C PRO A 3 14.50 -23.71 14.36
N PHE A 4 14.00 -22.48 14.15
CA PHE A 4 14.13 -21.79 12.86
C PHE A 4 15.61 -21.76 12.46
N PRO A 5 15.97 -22.12 11.21
CA PRO A 5 17.34 -22.02 10.77
C PRO A 5 17.75 -20.55 10.84
N LEU A 6 18.73 -20.26 11.69
CA LEU A 6 19.40 -18.96 11.69
C LEU A 6 20.02 -18.81 10.30
N LEU A 7 19.36 -18.04 9.44
CA LEU A 7 19.89 -17.63 8.15
C LEU A 7 21.22 -16.94 8.41
N SER A 8 22.31 -17.65 8.14
CA SER A 8 23.66 -17.07 8.10
C SER A 8 23.70 -16.08 6.96
N THR A 9 23.31 -14.84 7.24
CA THR A 9 23.36 -13.75 6.30
C THR A 9 24.81 -13.30 6.20
N ARG A 10 25.41 -13.50 5.02
CA ARG A 10 26.67 -12.83 4.70
C ARG A 10 26.40 -11.33 4.69
N SER A 11 26.87 -10.62 5.72
CA SER A 11 26.77 -9.17 5.81
C SER A 11 27.87 -8.55 4.96
N PHE A 12 27.49 -7.82 3.92
CA PHE A 12 28.43 -7.13 3.05
C PHE A 12 28.50 -5.66 3.46
N CYS A 13 29.72 -5.14 3.63
CA CYS A 13 29.92 -3.70 3.81
C CYS A 13 29.66 -2.94 2.51
N TRP A 14 29.52 -1.62 2.61
CA TRP A 14 29.25 -0.75 1.46
C TRP A 14 30.29 -0.89 0.31
N GLN A 15 31.54 -1.26 0.64
CA GLN A 15 32.63 -1.49 -0.33
C GLN A 15 32.58 -2.87 -1.00
N HIS A 16 32.12 -3.90 -0.29
CA HIS A 16 32.16 -5.29 -0.75
C HIS A 16 30.76 -5.84 -1.09
N ARG A 17 29.82 -4.95 -1.40
CA ARG A 17 28.44 -5.33 -1.69
C ARG A 17 28.35 -6.11 -3.02
N PRO A 18 27.40 -7.05 -3.14
CA PRO A 18 27.09 -7.66 -4.43
C PRO A 18 26.58 -6.60 -5.41
N GLY A 19 27.13 -6.56 -6.62
CA GLY A 19 26.59 -5.76 -7.72
C GLY A 19 25.23 -6.28 -8.14
N GLN A 20 24.32 -5.37 -8.53
CA GLN A 20 23.01 -5.73 -9.06
C GLN A 20 23.06 -5.61 -10.60
N PRO A 21 22.74 -6.67 -11.37
CA PRO A 21 22.65 -6.58 -12.82
C PRO A 21 21.42 -5.75 -13.20
N VAL A 22 21.58 -4.81 -14.12
CA VAL A 22 20.51 -3.88 -14.55
C VAL A 22 20.63 -3.59 -16.04
N ASP A 23 19.50 -3.69 -16.73
CA ASP A 23 19.30 -3.27 -18.13
C ASP A 23 18.24 -2.14 -18.27
N ALA A 24 17.69 -1.63 -17.15
CA ALA A 24 16.60 -0.65 -17.14
C ALA A 24 17.05 0.72 -16.62
N ASP A 25 16.48 1.80 -17.16
CA ASP A 25 16.68 3.18 -16.69
C ASP A 25 15.39 3.66 -15.99
N PRO A 26 15.38 3.85 -14.67
CA PRO A 26 14.20 4.28 -13.92
C PRO A 26 14.04 5.81 -13.95
N GLU A 27 12.80 6.28 -14.05
CA GLU A 27 12.49 7.70 -13.84
C GLU A 27 12.25 8.03 -12.35
N ALA A 28 11.69 7.08 -11.59
CA ALA A 28 11.30 7.29 -10.19
C ALA A 28 11.38 6.01 -9.34
N GLY A 29 11.50 6.18 -8.03
CA GLY A 29 11.49 5.11 -7.05
C GLY A 29 10.08 4.55 -6.83
N THR A 30 9.94 3.24 -6.77
CA THR A 30 8.65 2.53 -6.67
C THR A 30 7.91 2.77 -5.35
N ILE A 31 8.58 3.26 -4.30
CA ILE A 31 7.97 3.50 -2.97
C ILE A 31 7.65 4.99 -2.74
N CYS A 32 8.62 5.87 -2.99
CA CYS A 32 8.48 7.31 -2.72
C CYS A 32 8.02 8.12 -3.93
N LEU A 33 8.08 7.54 -5.14
CA LEU A 33 7.82 8.22 -6.42
C LEU A 33 8.78 9.40 -6.72
N ASP A 34 9.74 9.67 -5.84
CA ASP A 34 10.85 10.60 -6.09
C ASP A 34 11.89 10.02 -7.07
N PRO A 35 12.63 10.88 -7.80
CA PRO A 35 13.72 10.46 -8.69
C PRO A 35 14.76 9.61 -7.96
N VAL A 36 15.22 8.55 -8.61
CA VAL A 36 16.30 7.68 -8.15
C VAL A 36 17.51 7.80 -9.07
N GLU A 37 18.69 7.42 -8.57
CA GLU A 37 19.86 7.35 -9.43
C GLU A 37 19.64 6.33 -10.56
N SER A 38 20.04 6.67 -11.78
CA SER A 38 19.94 5.79 -12.96
C SER A 38 20.82 4.54 -12.88
N ARG A 39 21.63 4.39 -11.81
CA ARG A 39 22.52 3.26 -11.60
C ARG A 39 22.39 2.71 -10.18
N PRO A 40 22.45 1.39 -10.00
CA PRO A 40 22.44 0.79 -8.66
C PRO A 40 23.63 1.25 -7.83
N SER A 41 23.34 1.85 -6.69
CA SER A 41 24.32 2.36 -5.75
C SER A 41 24.11 1.77 -4.35
N PHE A 42 24.79 2.31 -3.34
CA PHE A 42 24.46 1.95 -1.97
C PHE A 42 23.12 2.58 -1.55
N ALA A 43 22.86 3.79 -2.06
CA ALA A 43 21.65 4.54 -1.84
C ALA A 43 20.48 4.07 -2.72
N THR A 44 20.76 3.47 -3.87
CA THR A 44 19.75 3.05 -4.85
C THR A 44 19.82 1.55 -5.10
N LEU A 45 18.75 0.83 -4.77
CA LEU A 45 18.64 -0.62 -4.90
C LEU A 45 17.57 -0.99 -5.94
N VAL A 46 17.76 -2.13 -6.59
CA VAL A 46 16.83 -2.67 -7.60
C VAL A 46 16.25 -4.00 -7.12
N CYS A 47 15.01 -4.29 -7.50
CA CYS A 47 14.46 -5.62 -7.28
C CYS A 47 15.24 -6.67 -8.11
N PRO A 48 15.84 -7.69 -7.48
CA PRO A 48 16.61 -8.73 -8.17
C PRO A 48 15.75 -9.72 -8.95
N VAL A 49 14.42 -9.60 -8.85
CA VAL A 49 13.46 -10.51 -9.50
C VAL A 49 12.95 -9.92 -10.80
N CYS A 50 12.43 -8.70 -10.76
CA CYS A 50 11.84 -8.06 -11.93
C CYS A 50 12.74 -7.01 -12.59
N SER A 51 13.80 -6.54 -11.94
CA SER A 51 14.69 -5.48 -12.43
C SER A 51 14.02 -4.13 -12.76
N HIS A 52 12.70 -4.02 -12.56
CA HIS A 52 11.90 -2.83 -12.87
C HIS A 52 11.52 -2.01 -11.63
N ALA A 53 11.64 -2.58 -10.43
CA ALA A 53 11.35 -1.86 -9.21
C ALA A 53 12.64 -1.30 -8.59
N TRP A 54 12.65 0.01 -8.38
CA TRP A 54 13.81 0.77 -7.91
C TRP A 54 13.48 1.47 -6.61
N PHE A 55 14.45 1.50 -5.70
CA PHE A 55 14.21 1.96 -4.35
C PHE A 55 15.39 2.77 -3.84
N HIS A 56 15.10 3.91 -3.22
CA HIS A 56 16.01 4.46 -2.23
C HIS A 56 16.16 3.45 -1.08
N ARG A 57 17.39 3.24 -0.64
CA ARG A 57 17.74 2.34 0.46
C ARG A 57 16.92 2.68 1.71
N ALA A 58 16.82 3.96 2.04
CA ALA A 58 16.05 4.44 3.18
C ALA A 58 14.55 4.09 3.05
N CYS A 59 13.98 4.26 1.85
CA CYS A 59 12.58 3.96 1.60
C CYS A 59 12.28 2.46 1.72
N ILE A 60 13.10 1.59 1.13
CA ILE A 60 12.90 0.14 1.24
C ILE A 60 13.19 -0.38 2.65
N GLN A 61 14.14 0.22 3.38
CA GLN A 61 14.37 -0.11 4.80
C GLN A 61 13.18 0.26 5.67
N ARG A 62 12.61 1.46 5.48
CA ARG A 62 11.40 1.87 6.20
C ARG A 62 10.23 0.96 5.86
N HIS A 63 10.02 0.66 4.58
CA HIS A 63 8.99 -0.27 4.15
C HIS A 63 9.16 -1.66 4.80
N ALA A 64 10.38 -2.21 4.79
CA ALA A 64 10.72 -3.46 5.45
C ALA A 64 10.42 -3.43 6.96
N ALA A 65 10.68 -2.30 7.63
CA ALA A 65 10.39 -2.12 9.05
C ALA A 65 8.89 -2.12 9.34
N CYS A 66 8.08 -1.44 8.52
CA CYS A 66 6.64 -1.35 8.70
C CYS A 66 5.93 -2.69 8.45
N ILE A 67 6.26 -3.38 7.35
CA ILE A 67 5.52 -4.59 6.94
C ILE A 67 6.07 -5.86 7.60
N GLY A 68 7.31 -5.83 8.08
CA GLY A 68 7.92 -6.92 8.82
C GLY A 68 8.35 -8.11 7.95
N MET A 69 8.97 -9.09 8.60
CA MET A 69 9.60 -10.24 7.93
C MET A 69 8.59 -11.01 7.08
N THR A 70 7.46 -11.42 7.65
CA THR A 70 6.55 -12.35 6.97
C THR A 70 6.05 -11.80 5.64
N THR A 71 5.58 -10.55 5.57
CA THR A 71 4.94 -9.98 4.39
C THR A 71 5.91 -9.33 3.39
N PHE A 72 7.18 -9.13 3.76
CA PHE A 72 8.16 -8.43 2.94
C PHE A 72 8.33 -9.05 1.55
N GLY A 73 7.98 -8.26 0.53
CA GLY A 73 8.00 -8.64 -0.89
C GLY A 73 8.18 -7.42 -1.78
N CYS A 74 8.39 -7.65 -3.08
CA CYS A 74 8.52 -6.56 -4.05
C CYS A 74 7.15 -5.86 -4.24
N PRO A 75 7.04 -4.53 -4.09
CA PRO A 75 5.78 -3.82 -4.32
C PRO A 75 5.26 -3.95 -5.76
N LEU A 76 6.16 -4.16 -6.73
CA LEU A 76 5.81 -4.23 -8.15
C LEU A 76 5.43 -5.66 -8.60
N CYS A 77 6.34 -6.63 -8.45
CA CYS A 77 6.11 -7.99 -8.95
C CYS A 77 5.50 -8.94 -7.90
N ARG A 78 5.32 -8.49 -6.66
CA ARG A 78 4.72 -9.23 -5.53
C ARG A 78 5.45 -10.52 -5.14
N ASP A 79 6.61 -10.81 -5.74
CA ASP A 79 7.46 -11.94 -5.34
C ASP A 79 8.05 -11.68 -3.94
N ARG A 80 7.89 -12.66 -3.04
CA ARG A 80 8.42 -12.65 -1.67
C ARG A 80 9.63 -13.57 -1.54
N GLU A 81 9.54 -14.77 -2.14
CA GLU A 81 10.50 -15.86 -1.96
C GLU A 81 11.90 -15.54 -2.51
N ARG A 82 11.98 -14.91 -3.68
CA ARG A 82 13.25 -14.54 -4.31
C ARG A 82 13.67 -13.12 -3.95
N PHE A 83 12.69 -12.24 -3.71
CA PHE A 83 12.94 -10.86 -3.31
C PHE A 83 13.63 -10.75 -1.94
N ARG A 84 13.07 -11.39 -0.90
CA ARG A 84 13.62 -11.39 0.47
C ARG A 84 15.11 -11.70 0.56
N PRO A 85 15.58 -12.87 0.09
CA PRO A 85 16.99 -13.21 0.22
C PRO A 85 17.87 -12.26 -0.61
N GLY A 86 17.36 -11.71 -1.71
CA GLY A 86 18.05 -10.68 -2.48
C GLY A 86 18.24 -9.38 -1.70
N MET A 87 17.18 -8.90 -1.06
CA MET A 87 17.22 -7.71 -0.22
C MET A 87 18.06 -7.90 1.05
N LEU A 88 18.04 -9.09 1.66
CA LEU A 88 18.93 -9.42 2.78
C LEU A 88 20.41 -9.33 2.38
N ARG A 89 20.76 -9.82 1.17
CA ARG A 89 22.14 -9.73 0.65
C ARG A 89 22.58 -8.29 0.35
N THR A 90 21.64 -7.38 0.07
CA THR A 90 21.94 -5.94 -0.10
C THR A 90 21.91 -5.19 1.24
N GLY A 91 21.70 -5.88 2.37
CA GLY A 91 21.73 -5.33 3.72
C GLY A 91 20.40 -4.70 4.16
N ILE A 92 19.28 -5.10 3.57
CA ILE A 92 17.92 -4.74 4.00
C ILE A 92 17.37 -5.91 4.80
N SER A 93 17.32 -5.75 6.12
CA SER A 93 16.83 -6.78 7.03
C SER A 93 15.51 -6.33 7.69
N PRO A 94 14.36 -6.82 7.20
CA PRO A 94 13.09 -6.61 7.90
C PRO A 94 13.17 -7.19 9.32
N PRO A 95 12.49 -6.61 10.32
CA PRO A 95 12.44 -7.17 11.65
C PRO A 95 11.57 -8.43 11.67
N SER A 96 11.90 -9.40 12.53
CA SER A 96 11.13 -10.66 12.69
C SER A 96 9.80 -10.51 13.43
N ARG A 97 9.38 -9.27 13.73
CA ARG A 97 8.08 -8.96 14.33
C ARG A 97 6.97 -8.98 13.26
N LEU A 98 5.73 -9.15 13.72
CA LEU A 98 4.55 -8.90 12.92
C LEU A 98 4.55 -7.45 12.42
N PRO A 99 3.88 -7.14 11.29
CA PRO A 99 3.66 -5.77 10.84
C PRO A 99 3.24 -4.87 12.00
N GLU A 100 3.60 -3.58 11.95
CA GLU A 100 3.24 -2.66 13.04
C GLU A 100 1.73 -2.40 13.13
N TRP A 101 0.97 -2.81 12.12
CA TRP A 101 -0.48 -2.65 12.05
C TRP A 101 -1.16 -3.89 12.60
N ASP A 102 -2.12 -3.71 13.49
CA ASP A 102 -2.96 -4.80 13.98
C ASP A 102 -4.18 -5.03 13.07
N GLU A 103 -4.99 -6.04 13.38
CA GLU A 103 -6.19 -6.34 12.59
C GLU A 103 -7.23 -5.20 12.63
N GLU A 104 -7.22 -4.37 13.68
CA GLU A 104 -8.13 -3.24 13.84
C GLU A 104 -7.71 -2.07 12.93
N ASP A 105 -6.41 -1.80 12.82
CA ASP A 105 -5.84 -0.84 11.85
C ASP A 105 -6.19 -1.24 10.40
N VAL A 106 -6.04 -2.53 10.08
CA VAL A 106 -6.38 -3.05 8.74
C VAL A 106 -7.88 -2.97 8.48
N ALA A 107 -8.70 -3.26 9.49
CA ALA A 107 -10.15 -3.13 9.40
C ALA A 107 -10.58 -1.66 9.19
N ALA A 108 -9.95 -0.71 9.90
CA ALA A 108 -10.22 0.71 9.73
C ALA A 108 -9.83 1.22 8.33
N LEU A 109 -8.69 0.77 7.78
CA LEU A 109 -8.28 1.10 6.41
C LEU A 109 -9.19 0.48 5.34
N SER A 110 -9.80 -0.67 5.64
CA SER A 110 -10.75 -1.34 4.75
C SER A 110 -12.20 -0.88 4.96
N ALA A 111 -12.49 -0.12 6.03
CA ALA A 111 -13.83 0.35 6.32
C ALA A 111 -14.24 1.36 5.24
N ARG A 112 -15.22 0.96 4.42
CA ARG A 112 -15.84 1.88 3.49
C ARG A 112 -16.63 2.90 4.29
N HIS A 113 -16.61 4.15 3.84
CA HIS A 113 -17.52 5.16 4.34
C HIS A 113 -18.97 4.60 4.26
N SER A 114 -19.74 4.75 5.34
CA SER A 114 -21.03 4.07 5.50
C SER A 114 -22.12 4.95 6.09
N GLN A 115 -21.97 6.27 6.04
CA GLN A 115 -22.98 7.20 6.51
C GLN A 115 -23.31 8.24 5.44
N CYS A 116 -24.41 8.96 5.65
CA CYS A 116 -24.79 10.08 4.81
C CYS A 116 -24.26 11.38 5.38
N ASP A 117 -23.42 12.09 4.62
CA ASP A 117 -22.80 13.36 4.96
C ASP A 117 -23.60 14.58 4.48
N ALA A 118 -24.75 14.36 3.83
CA ALA A 118 -25.62 15.45 3.41
C ALA A 118 -25.96 16.37 4.60
N GLY A 119 -25.88 17.69 4.38
CA GLY A 119 -26.10 18.67 5.46
C GLY A 119 -27.39 18.44 6.24
N GLN A 120 -28.46 18.05 5.54
CA GLN A 120 -29.70 17.55 6.13
C GLN A 120 -29.99 16.12 5.63
N CYS A 121 -29.89 15.12 6.51
CA CYS A 121 -30.30 13.75 6.18
C CYS A 121 -31.83 13.62 6.29
N CYS A 122 -32.45 13.06 5.25
CA CYS A 122 -33.89 12.80 5.18
C CYS A 122 -34.26 11.36 5.55
N CYS A 123 -33.27 10.49 5.77
CA CYS A 123 -33.52 9.08 6.03
C CYS A 123 -34.17 8.89 7.40
N PRO A 124 -35.34 8.22 7.50
CA PRO A 124 -35.99 7.96 8.78
C PRO A 124 -35.19 6.96 9.65
N GLY A 125 -34.36 6.12 9.02
CA GLY A 125 -33.45 5.21 9.72
C GLY A 125 -32.16 5.87 10.21
N GLY A 126 -31.96 7.17 9.96
CA GLY A 126 -30.75 7.89 10.30
C GLY A 126 -29.66 7.80 9.23
N ARG A 127 -28.49 8.37 9.54
CA ARG A 127 -27.41 8.56 8.57
C ARG A 127 -26.69 7.27 8.18
N GLU A 128 -26.60 6.31 9.09
CA GLU A 128 -25.90 5.02 8.90
C GLU A 128 -26.76 3.96 8.19
N GLN A 129 -28.07 4.21 8.05
CA GLN A 129 -28.96 3.29 7.36
C GLN A 129 -28.72 3.39 5.85
N ALA A 130 -28.38 2.29 5.20
CA ALA A 130 -28.22 2.20 3.76
C ALA A 130 -29.01 1.02 3.21
N GLU A 131 -29.86 1.28 2.21
CA GLU A 131 -30.53 0.23 1.44
C GLU A 131 -29.62 -0.27 0.31
N GLN A 132 -29.82 -1.50 -0.15
CA GLN A 132 -29.05 -2.05 -1.27
C GLN A 132 -29.42 -1.37 -2.60
N GLU A 133 -30.71 -1.07 -2.78
CA GLU A 133 -31.25 -0.32 -3.92
C GLU A 133 -32.43 0.52 -3.42
N GLY A 134 -32.64 1.69 -4.01
CA GLY A 134 -33.77 2.55 -3.72
C GLY A 134 -33.39 3.92 -3.15
N PRO A 135 -34.36 4.68 -2.62
CA PRO A 135 -34.16 6.08 -2.24
C PRO A 135 -33.12 6.30 -1.13
N TRP A 136 -32.90 5.28 -0.30
CA TRP A 136 -31.94 5.29 0.80
C TRP A 136 -30.69 4.48 0.50
N GLU A 137 -30.44 4.16 -0.78
CA GLU A 137 -29.14 3.68 -1.22
C GLU A 137 -28.08 4.75 -0.97
N LEU A 138 -26.96 4.35 -0.37
CA LEU A 138 -25.83 5.22 -0.08
C LEU A 138 -24.83 5.20 -1.23
N LEU A 139 -24.71 6.31 -1.93
CA LEU A 139 -23.71 6.52 -2.98
C LEU A 139 -22.48 7.18 -2.38
N LEU A 140 -21.31 6.60 -2.62
CA LEU A 140 -20.03 7.19 -2.23
C LEU A 140 -19.49 8.07 -3.35
N CYS A 141 -18.73 9.09 -2.98
CA CYS A 141 -18.05 9.92 -3.97
C CYS A 141 -17.14 9.06 -4.85
N GLY A 142 -17.29 9.15 -6.17
CA GLY A 142 -16.48 8.38 -7.13
C GLY A 142 -14.99 8.73 -7.09
N SER A 143 -14.66 9.95 -6.64
CA SER A 143 -13.29 10.48 -6.62
C SER A 143 -12.54 10.14 -5.33
N CYS A 144 -13.14 10.40 -4.16
CA CYS A 144 -12.47 10.23 -2.87
C CYS A 144 -12.97 9.04 -2.05
N ALA A 145 -14.20 8.57 -2.31
CA ALA A 145 -14.93 7.60 -1.48
C ALA A 145 -14.97 7.92 0.04
N ALA A 146 -14.60 9.15 0.42
CA ALA A 146 -14.50 9.60 1.80
C ALA A 146 -15.81 10.19 2.33
N GLU A 147 -16.68 10.64 1.41
CA GLU A 147 -18.04 11.08 1.70
C GLU A 147 -19.07 10.17 1.03
N GLY A 148 -20.26 10.10 1.63
CA GLY A 148 -21.42 9.41 1.11
C GLY A 148 -22.70 10.24 1.19
N THR A 149 -23.63 10.00 0.29
CA THR A 149 -24.98 10.59 0.36
C THR A 149 -26.05 9.57 -0.01
N HIS A 150 -27.23 9.69 0.61
CA HIS A 150 -28.39 8.97 0.10
C HIS A 150 -28.89 9.61 -1.18
N ARG A 151 -29.44 8.80 -2.09
CA ARG A 151 -30.04 9.31 -3.34
C ARG A 151 -30.99 10.48 -3.10
N LEU A 152 -31.95 10.32 -2.19
CA LEU A 152 -32.91 11.39 -1.87
C LEU A 152 -32.30 12.61 -1.17
N CYS A 153 -31.24 12.42 -0.38
CA CYS A 153 -30.58 13.52 0.33
C CYS A 153 -29.84 14.47 -0.62
N SER A 154 -29.42 13.98 -1.79
CA SER A 154 -28.77 14.77 -2.84
C SER A 154 -29.59 14.91 -4.12
N HIS A 155 -30.91 14.61 -4.06
CA HIS A 155 -31.82 14.71 -5.20
C HIS A 155 -31.36 13.95 -6.46
N LEU A 156 -30.79 12.76 -6.24
CA LEU A 156 -30.28 11.91 -7.31
C LEU A 156 -31.38 10.99 -7.85
N ASP A 157 -31.39 10.80 -9.17
CA ASP A 157 -32.31 9.90 -9.84
C ASP A 157 -31.94 8.42 -9.58
N SER A 158 -32.87 7.51 -9.84
CA SER A 158 -32.64 6.07 -9.69
C SER A 158 -31.62 5.51 -10.69
N SER A 159 -31.34 6.22 -11.78
CA SER A 159 -30.34 5.84 -12.79
C SER A 159 -28.94 6.40 -12.52
N THR A 160 -28.76 7.23 -11.49
CA THR A 160 -27.46 7.84 -11.20
C THR A 160 -26.56 6.81 -10.52
N GLU A 161 -25.51 6.37 -11.21
CA GLU A 161 -24.53 5.40 -10.66
C GLU A 161 -23.30 6.07 -10.03
N ASN A 162 -23.02 7.33 -10.40
CA ASN A 162 -21.88 8.08 -9.91
C ASN A 162 -22.31 9.40 -9.27
N TRP A 163 -21.76 9.69 -8.10
CA TRP A 163 -21.95 10.94 -7.37
C TRP A 163 -20.58 11.50 -6.96
N GLU A 164 -20.45 12.82 -6.91
CA GLU A 164 -19.24 13.51 -6.47
C GLU A 164 -19.58 14.48 -5.33
N CYS A 165 -18.74 14.51 -4.29
CA CYS A 165 -18.92 15.44 -3.20
C CYS A 165 -18.40 16.84 -3.58
N PRO A 166 -18.83 17.91 -2.90
CA PRO A 166 -18.46 19.29 -3.24
C PRO A 166 -16.97 19.61 -3.08
N ASP A 167 -16.25 18.82 -2.30
CA ASP A 167 -14.83 19.03 -1.97
C ASP A 167 -13.86 18.35 -2.97
N CYS A 168 -14.38 17.62 -3.96
CA CYS A 168 -13.61 17.03 -5.08
C CYS A 168 -13.71 17.88 -6.35
#